data_AF-A0A382P1C5-F1
#
_entry.id   AF-A0A382P1C5-F1
#
_cell.length_a   1.000
_cell.length_b   1.000
_cell.length_c   1.000
_cell.angle_alpha   90.00
_cell.angle_beta   90.00
_cell.angle_gamma   90.00
#
_symmetry.space_group_name_H-M   'P 1'
#
loop_
_entity.id
_entity.type
_entity.pdbx_description
1 polymer ?
#
loop_
_entity_poly.entity_id
_entity_poly.type
_entity_poly.pdbx_seq_one_letter_code
_entity_poly.pdbx_strand_id
1 'polypeptide(L)'
;MYCNERGDIQLESKEIEKFSEKNLSYAVYKDLKERGLVVKIEDYGLRLYDRQIPVKGPASAIILIKRFENIIDFSDIIEELGKNLERRVQISIVDSENSTVYYVAKFVSWPKTKLKDNAKSSVDDVSMKELIDKGYQINSGLKFGTHYRVYNYESKHAPWLIQKIDDNMFWLDVTRMVRVGHGVNKTIVLAYKGYWISFDWIKP
;
A
#
# COMPACT_ATOMS: atom_id res chain seq x y z
N MET A 1 -2.49 6.48 -26.62
CA MET A 1 -1.89 5.18 -26.23
C MET A 1 -2.93 4.07 -26.17
N TYR A 2 -3.79 3.98 -25.15
CA TYR A 2 -4.73 2.84 -25.01
C TYR A 2 -5.65 2.63 -26.23
N CYS A 3 -6.34 3.69 -26.69
CA CYS A 3 -7.18 3.62 -27.88
C CYS A 3 -6.38 3.33 -29.17
N ASN A 4 -5.11 3.74 -29.21
CA ASN A 4 -4.22 3.46 -30.34
C ASN A 4 -3.84 1.98 -30.41
N GLU A 5 -3.48 1.37 -29.28
CA GLU A 5 -3.17 -0.07 -29.21
C GLU A 5 -4.37 -0.95 -29.52
N ARG A 6 -5.58 -0.48 -29.20
CA ARG A 6 -6.84 -1.13 -29.59
C ARG A 6 -7.22 -0.93 -31.06
N GLY A 7 -6.54 -0.03 -31.77
CA GLY A 7 -6.87 0.34 -33.15
C GLY A 7 -8.12 1.23 -33.28
N ASP A 8 -8.62 1.82 -32.18
CA ASP A 8 -9.74 2.75 -32.22
C ASP A 8 -9.34 4.11 -32.84
N ILE A 9 -8.06 4.48 -32.71
CA ILE A 9 -7.42 5.65 -33.33
C ILE A 9 -6.03 5.28 -33.83
N GLN A 10 -5.45 6.06 -34.74
CA GLN A 10 -4.04 5.95 -35.12
C GLN A 10 -3.29 7.20 -34.69
N LEU A 11 -2.26 7.00 -33.87
CA LEU A 11 -1.32 8.04 -33.43
C LEU A 11 -0.03 7.94 -34.26
N GLU A 12 0.61 9.07 -34.51
CA GLU A 12 1.94 9.10 -35.12
C GLU A 12 3.03 8.65 -34.13
N SER A 13 4.16 8.17 -34.64
CA SER A 13 5.28 7.71 -33.80
C SER A 13 5.77 8.78 -32.81
N LYS A 14 5.80 10.06 -33.23
CA LYS A 14 6.19 11.19 -32.36
C LYS A 14 5.19 11.41 -31.20
N GLU A 15 3.91 11.18 -31.45
CA GLU A 15 2.88 11.30 -30.41
C GLU A 15 3.00 10.15 -29.40
N ILE A 16 3.22 8.92 -29.89
CA ILE A 16 3.45 7.74 -29.05
C ILE A 16 4.66 7.96 -28.15
N GLU A 17 5.78 8.44 -28.71
CA GLU A 17 7.00 8.73 -27.97
C GLU A 17 6.73 9.76 -26.86
N LYS A 18 6.06 10.88 -27.20
CA LYS A 18 5.65 11.90 -26.23
C LYS A 18 4.75 11.37 -25.10
N PHE A 19 3.84 10.44 -25.39
CA PHE A 19 3.00 9.83 -24.35
C PHE A 19 3.75 8.79 -23.52
N SER A 20 4.74 8.11 -24.11
CA SER A 20 5.55 7.10 -23.43
C SER A 20 6.47 7.70 -22.37
N GLU A 21 6.79 8.99 -22.43
CA GLU A 21 7.51 9.72 -21.37
C GLU A 21 6.75 9.70 -20.01
N LYS A 22 5.42 9.54 -20.02
CA LYS A 22 4.58 9.36 -18.82
C LYS A 22 4.33 7.88 -18.46
N ASN A 23 5.24 6.99 -18.87
CA ASN A 23 5.07 5.53 -18.96
C ASN A 23 4.36 4.85 -17.78
N LEU A 24 4.72 5.23 -16.55
CA LEU A 24 4.20 4.63 -15.32
C LEU A 24 2.67 4.75 -15.22
N SER A 25 2.12 5.93 -15.52
CA SER A 25 0.67 6.13 -15.46
C SER A 25 -0.06 5.33 -16.53
N TYR A 26 0.57 5.15 -17.69
CA TYR A 26 -0.03 4.40 -18.79
C TYR A 26 -0.13 2.91 -18.47
N ALA A 27 0.93 2.29 -17.94
CA ALA A 27 0.94 0.88 -17.55
C ALA A 27 -0.21 0.55 -16.58
N VAL A 28 -0.36 1.37 -15.53
CA VAL A 28 -1.41 1.21 -14.53
C VAL A 28 -2.79 1.48 -15.12
N TYR A 29 -2.94 2.53 -15.94
CA TYR A 29 -4.19 2.84 -16.62
C TYR A 29 -4.65 1.68 -17.50
N LYS A 30 -3.73 1.12 -18.31
CA LYS A 30 -4.01 0.00 -19.22
C LYS A 30 -4.47 -1.24 -18.45
N ASP A 31 -3.71 -1.68 -17.44
CA ASP A 31 -4.08 -2.87 -16.64
C ASP A 31 -5.49 -2.74 -16.02
N LEU A 32 -5.82 -1.58 -15.43
CA LEU A 32 -7.13 -1.35 -14.84
C LEU A 32 -8.26 -1.30 -15.88
N LYS A 33 -8.00 -0.69 -17.04
CA LYS A 33 -8.96 -0.67 -18.15
C LYS A 33 -9.24 -2.07 -18.68
N GLU A 34 -8.22 -2.90 -18.82
CA GLU A 34 -8.33 -4.31 -19.26
C GLU A 34 -9.08 -5.18 -18.24
N ARG A 35 -9.04 -4.84 -16.95
CA ARG A 35 -9.88 -5.45 -15.91
C ARG A 35 -11.35 -5.02 -15.95
N GLY A 36 -11.71 -4.12 -16.88
CA GLY A 36 -13.06 -3.61 -17.05
C GLY A 36 -13.44 -2.50 -16.07
N LEU A 37 -12.47 -1.85 -15.44
CA LEU A 37 -12.71 -0.73 -14.53
C LEU A 37 -12.81 0.60 -15.30
N VAL A 38 -13.44 1.58 -14.67
CA VAL A 38 -13.46 2.96 -15.18
C VAL A 38 -12.36 3.75 -14.48
N VAL A 39 -11.48 4.35 -15.26
CA VAL A 39 -10.32 5.10 -14.78
C VAL A 39 -10.38 6.52 -15.34
N LYS A 40 -10.22 7.51 -14.47
CA LYS A 40 -10.07 8.93 -14.85
C LYS A 40 -8.69 9.42 -14.40
N ILE A 41 -8.04 10.20 -15.25
CA ILE A 41 -6.74 10.80 -14.97
C ILE A 41 -6.95 12.04 -14.10
N GLU A 42 -6.08 12.22 -13.10
CA GLU A 42 -5.97 13.43 -12.28
C GLU A 42 -4.50 13.88 -12.26
N ASP A 43 -4.23 15.09 -11.78
CA ASP A 43 -2.90 15.69 -11.82
C ASP A 43 -1.83 14.89 -11.06
N TYR A 44 -2.23 14.19 -9.99
CA TYR A 44 -1.32 13.45 -9.08
C TYR A 44 -1.60 11.94 -8.99
N GLY A 45 -2.47 11.39 -9.83
CA GLY A 45 -2.82 9.96 -9.78
C GLY A 45 -3.97 9.57 -10.70
N LEU A 46 -4.64 8.45 -10.38
CA LEU A 46 -5.81 7.98 -11.14
C LEU A 46 -7.01 7.79 -10.23
N ARG A 47 -8.18 8.29 -10.62
CA ARG A 47 -9.45 7.95 -9.97
C ARG A 47 -10.00 6.66 -10.57
N LEU A 48 -10.27 5.70 -9.70
CA LEU A 48 -10.86 4.42 -10.05
C LEU A 48 -12.33 4.37 -9.63
N TYR A 49 -13.16 3.80 -10.48
CA TYR A 49 -14.55 3.46 -10.16
C TYR A 49 -14.72 1.96 -10.34
N ASP A 50 -15.15 1.28 -9.28
CA ASP A 50 -15.42 -0.16 -9.31
C ASP A 50 -16.59 -0.47 -10.24
N ARG A 51 -16.71 -1.74 -10.62
CA ARG A 51 -17.83 -2.20 -11.44
C ARG A 51 -19.16 -1.82 -10.77
N GLN A 52 -20.12 -1.38 -11.59
CA GLN A 52 -21.47 -1.01 -11.15
C GLN A 52 -21.55 0.26 -10.28
N ILE A 53 -20.43 0.92 -9.96
CA ILE A 53 -20.45 2.21 -9.27
C ILE A 53 -20.63 3.35 -10.29
N PRO A 54 -21.64 4.25 -10.10
CA PRO A 54 -21.85 5.37 -11.01
C PRO A 54 -20.65 6.32 -11.08
N VAL A 55 -20.23 6.64 -12.30
CA VAL A 55 -19.09 7.55 -12.59
C VAL A 55 -19.39 9.02 -12.26
N LYS A 56 -20.64 9.32 -11.88
CA LYS A 56 -21.10 10.65 -11.41
C LYS A 56 -20.91 10.86 -9.90
N GLY A 57 -20.59 9.81 -9.14
CA GLY A 57 -20.33 9.86 -7.69
C GLY A 57 -18.85 10.02 -7.34
N PRO A 58 -18.50 9.94 -6.04
CA PRO A 58 -17.10 9.89 -5.62
C PRO A 58 -16.40 8.65 -6.22
N ALA A 59 -15.10 8.78 -6.49
CA ALA A 59 -14.30 7.66 -6.96
C ALA A 59 -14.21 6.58 -5.87
N SER A 60 -14.27 5.30 -6.26
CA SER A 60 -14.10 4.16 -5.35
C SER A 60 -12.70 4.10 -4.76
N ALA A 61 -11.70 4.52 -5.54
CA ALA A 61 -10.33 4.68 -5.08
C ALA A 61 -9.61 5.83 -5.80
N ILE A 62 -8.58 6.36 -5.13
CA ILE A 62 -7.49 7.09 -5.77
C ILE A 62 -6.28 6.16 -5.85
N ILE A 63 -5.60 6.16 -6.99
CA ILE A 63 -4.43 5.34 -7.24
C ILE A 63 -3.18 6.22 -7.28
N LEU A 64 -2.29 5.99 -6.32
CA LEU A 64 -0.97 6.59 -6.27
C LEU A 64 0.04 5.59 -6.83
N ILE A 65 0.84 6.02 -7.79
CA ILE A 65 1.71 5.13 -8.58
C ILE A 65 3.16 5.29 -8.15
N LYS A 66 3.82 4.18 -7.85
CA LYS A 66 5.20 4.12 -7.37
C LYS A 66 6.00 3.16 -8.24
N ARG A 67 7.28 3.47 -8.48
CA ARG A 67 8.22 2.54 -9.12
C ARG A 67 8.94 1.74 -8.03
N PHE A 68 9.08 0.43 -8.21
CA PHE A 68 9.65 -0.47 -7.21
C PHE A 68 11.11 -0.14 -6.79
N GLU A 69 11.89 0.46 -7.69
CA GLU A 69 13.27 0.92 -7.48
C GLU A 69 13.38 2.28 -6.80
N ASN A 70 12.26 3.00 -6.64
CA ASN A 70 12.30 4.30 -5.98
C ASN A 70 12.35 4.09 -4.47
N ILE A 71 13.09 4.97 -3.80
CA ILE A 71 13.06 5.11 -2.35
C ILE A 71 11.62 5.43 -1.93
N ILE A 72 11.22 4.88 -0.79
CA ILE A 72 9.89 5.07 -0.24
C ILE A 72 9.69 6.55 0.13
N ASP A 73 8.60 7.12 -0.39
CA ASP A 73 8.07 8.40 0.05
C ASP A 73 6.57 8.24 0.33
N PHE A 74 6.20 8.42 1.60
CA PHE A 74 4.82 8.32 2.07
C PHE A 74 4.08 9.66 2.07
N SER A 75 4.70 10.76 1.64
CA SER A 75 4.14 12.10 1.80
C SER A 75 2.75 12.22 1.15
N ASP A 76 2.60 11.79 -0.10
CA ASP A 76 1.32 11.78 -0.82
C ASP A 76 0.30 10.78 -0.22
N ILE A 77 0.77 9.65 0.28
CA ILE A 77 -0.07 8.63 0.94
C ILE A 77 -0.64 9.17 2.26
N ILE A 78 0.21 9.80 3.08
CA ILE A 78 -0.18 10.38 4.37
C ILE A 78 -1.14 11.54 4.14
N GLU A 79 -0.83 12.42 3.18
CA GLU A 79 -1.72 13.53 2.83
C GLU A 79 -3.09 13.00 2.40
N GLU A 80 -3.12 12.00 1.51
CA GLU A 80 -4.36 11.47 0.97
C GLU A 80 -5.18 10.70 2.00
N LEU A 81 -4.55 9.90 2.86
CA LEU A 81 -5.21 9.25 4.00
C LEU A 81 -5.75 10.28 4.99
N GLY A 82 -5.02 11.38 5.21
CA GLY A 82 -5.40 12.47 6.11
C GLY A 82 -6.67 13.23 5.68
N LYS A 83 -7.02 13.20 4.39
CA LYS A 83 -8.27 13.81 3.88
C LYS A 83 -9.53 13.09 4.36
N ASN A 84 -9.39 11.84 4.85
CA ASN A 84 -10.49 11.02 5.38
C ASN A 84 -11.72 10.98 4.47
N LEU A 85 -11.49 10.81 3.17
CA LEU A 85 -12.54 10.73 2.17
C LEU A 85 -13.08 9.29 2.10
N GLU A 86 -14.36 9.16 1.72
CA GLU A 86 -15.02 7.85 1.52
C GLU A 86 -14.56 7.19 0.19
N ARG A 87 -13.25 6.93 0.09
CA ARG A 87 -12.60 6.24 -1.03
C ARG A 87 -11.36 5.50 -0.54
N ARG A 88 -10.97 4.43 -1.24
CA ARG A 88 -9.72 3.72 -0.93
C ARG A 88 -8.51 4.53 -1.41
N VAL A 89 -7.44 4.55 -0.62
CA VAL A 89 -6.12 4.99 -1.07
C VAL A 89 -5.37 3.76 -1.55
N GLN A 90 -5.34 3.57 -2.87
CA GLN A 90 -4.74 2.40 -3.51
C GLN A 90 -3.35 2.75 -4.03
N ILE A 91 -2.36 1.92 -3.71
CA ILE A 91 -0.98 2.09 -4.15
C ILE A 91 -0.70 1.07 -5.24
N SER A 92 -0.24 1.56 -6.38
CA SER A 92 0.20 0.76 -7.51
C SER A 92 1.72 0.77 -7.53
N ILE A 93 2.36 -0.39 -7.37
CA ILE A 93 3.81 -0.52 -7.49
C ILE A 93 4.12 -1.17 -8.83
N VAL A 94 4.90 -0.47 -9.65
CA VAL A 94 5.26 -0.85 -11.01
C VAL A 94 6.72 -1.27 -11.07
N ASP A 95 7.00 -2.40 -11.74
CA ASP A 95 8.36 -2.92 -11.94
C ASP A 95 9.04 -2.38 -13.22
N SER A 96 10.20 -2.94 -13.55
CA SER A 96 10.96 -2.59 -14.77
C SER A 96 10.30 -3.04 -16.07
N GLU A 97 9.41 -4.04 -16.02
CA GLU A 97 8.67 -4.57 -17.17
C GLU A 97 7.30 -3.90 -17.33
N ASN A 98 7.02 -2.85 -16.56
CA ASN A 98 5.73 -2.18 -16.48
C ASN A 98 4.58 -3.11 -15.98
N SER A 99 4.91 -4.21 -15.30
CA SER A 99 3.93 -4.99 -14.56
C SER A 99 3.60 -4.29 -13.24
N THR A 100 2.36 -4.44 -12.79
CA THR A 100 1.84 -3.68 -11.65
C THR A 100 1.18 -4.57 -10.60
N VAL A 101 1.37 -4.22 -9.34
CA VAL A 101 0.72 -4.82 -8.18
C VAL A 101 0.01 -3.74 -7.35
N TYR A 102 -1.09 -4.12 -6.71
CA TYR A 102 -1.97 -3.18 -6.02
C TYR A 102 -2.12 -3.49 -4.53
N TYR A 103 -2.11 -2.43 -3.74
CA TYR A 103 -2.30 -2.47 -2.30
C TYR A 103 -3.30 -1.41 -1.87
N VAL A 104 -4.05 -1.66 -0.79
CA VAL A 104 -4.81 -0.61 -0.10
C VAL A 104 -3.98 -0.14 1.09
N ALA A 105 -3.65 1.14 1.12
CA ALA A 105 -3.02 1.79 2.26
C ALA A 105 -4.09 2.22 3.28
N LYS A 106 -3.80 2.05 4.57
CA LYS A 106 -4.66 2.54 5.67
C LYS A 106 -3.81 3.00 6.84
N PHE A 107 -4.27 4.02 7.56
CA PHE A 107 -3.77 4.24 8.91
C PHE A 107 -4.22 3.12 9.84
N VAL A 108 -3.30 2.67 10.68
CA VAL A 108 -3.56 1.70 11.74
C VAL A 108 -3.67 2.46 13.06
N SER A 109 -4.84 2.44 13.66
CA SER A 109 -5.01 2.81 15.06
C SER A 109 -4.76 1.60 15.94
N TRP A 110 -4.15 1.81 17.09
CA TRP A 110 -3.97 0.78 18.12
C TRP A 110 -4.95 1.06 19.29
N PRO A 111 -6.10 0.37 19.37
CA PRO A 111 -6.97 0.45 20.54
C PRO A 111 -6.28 -0.06 21.80
N LYS A 112 -6.72 0.40 22.97
CA LYS A 112 -6.23 -0.16 24.23
C LYS A 112 -6.66 -1.63 24.33
N THR A 113 -5.71 -2.48 24.70
CA THR A 113 -5.91 -3.90 25.00
C THR A 113 -5.33 -4.16 26.40
N LYS A 114 -5.11 -5.43 26.76
CA LYS A 114 -4.35 -5.83 27.94
C LYS A 114 -3.30 -6.87 27.59
N LEU A 115 -2.19 -6.85 28.32
CA LEU A 115 -1.17 -7.87 28.19
C LEU A 115 -1.73 -9.19 28.72
N LYS A 116 -1.42 -10.31 28.05
CA LYS A 116 -1.84 -11.62 28.54
C LYS A 116 -1.15 -11.95 29.86
N ASP A 117 -1.81 -12.74 30.69
CA ASP A 117 -1.24 -13.23 31.94
C ASP A 117 0.06 -14.00 31.66
N ASN A 118 1.12 -13.65 32.38
CA ASN A 118 2.49 -14.16 32.19
C ASN A 118 3.16 -13.86 30.84
N ALA A 119 2.52 -13.10 29.95
CA ALA A 119 3.20 -12.62 28.75
C ALA A 119 4.18 -11.51 29.12
N LYS A 120 5.35 -11.54 28.48
CA LYS A 120 6.33 -10.45 28.50
C LYS A 120 6.68 -10.12 27.07
N SER A 121 6.91 -8.85 26.79
CA SER A 121 7.54 -8.43 25.55
C SER A 121 9.00 -8.86 25.59
N SER A 122 9.50 -9.44 24.51
CA SER A 122 10.90 -9.87 24.41
C SER A 122 11.83 -8.74 23.94
N VAL A 123 11.30 -7.52 23.80
CA VAL A 123 11.97 -6.37 23.21
C VAL A 123 11.69 -5.14 24.08
N ASP A 124 12.74 -4.38 24.35
CA ASP A 124 12.68 -3.05 24.96
C ASP A 124 13.12 -2.02 23.91
N ASP A 125 12.18 -1.56 23.09
CA ASP A 125 12.41 -0.51 22.07
C ASP A 125 11.45 0.65 22.32
N VAL A 126 12.01 1.83 22.54
CA VAL A 126 11.28 3.08 22.82
C VAL A 126 10.28 3.43 21.72
N SER A 127 10.59 3.12 20.45
CA SER A 127 9.68 3.37 19.32
C SER A 127 8.38 2.56 19.41
N MET A 128 8.36 1.49 20.22
CA MET A 128 7.20 0.63 20.43
C MET A 128 6.45 0.93 21.73
N LYS A 129 6.89 1.95 22.49
CA LYS A 129 6.33 2.27 23.81
C LYS A 129 4.82 2.49 23.78
N GLU A 130 4.29 3.15 22.74
CA GLU A 130 2.84 3.35 22.57
C GLU A 130 2.05 2.03 22.64
N LEU A 131 2.53 0.99 21.95
CA LEU A 131 1.87 -0.31 21.91
C LEU A 131 2.01 -1.05 23.24
N ILE A 132 3.19 -0.96 23.87
CA ILE A 132 3.44 -1.57 25.19
C ILE A 132 2.51 -0.95 26.24
N ASP A 133 2.41 0.38 26.29
CA ASP A 133 1.55 1.12 27.22
C ASP A 133 0.07 0.80 26.99
N LYS A 134 -0.31 0.49 25.75
CA LYS A 134 -1.65 0.03 25.37
C LYS A 134 -1.90 -1.46 25.65
N GLY A 135 -0.92 -2.19 26.16
CA GLY A 135 -1.04 -3.59 26.58
C GLY A 135 -0.77 -4.62 25.47
N TYR A 136 -0.14 -4.22 24.36
CA TYR A 136 0.25 -5.17 23.32
C TYR A 136 1.52 -5.93 23.73
N GLN A 137 1.57 -7.21 23.39
CA GLN A 137 2.81 -7.98 23.48
C GLN A 137 3.64 -7.79 22.21
N ILE A 138 4.94 -7.54 22.37
CA ILE A 138 5.85 -7.30 21.26
C ILE A 138 7.03 -8.27 21.35
N ASN A 139 7.23 -9.02 20.28
CA ASN A 139 8.32 -9.97 20.16
C ASN A 139 9.10 -9.74 18.86
N SER A 140 10.30 -10.30 18.75
CA SER A 140 11.07 -10.25 17.50
C SER A 140 10.29 -10.81 16.30
N GLY A 141 10.29 -10.05 15.20
CA GLY A 141 9.69 -10.41 13.91
C GLY A 141 10.64 -11.13 12.96
N LEU A 142 11.88 -11.44 13.37
CA LEU A 142 12.96 -11.92 12.49
C LEU A 142 12.56 -13.11 11.61
N LYS A 143 11.78 -14.06 12.14
CA LYS A 143 11.28 -15.23 11.39
C LYS A 143 10.40 -14.86 10.18
N PHE A 144 9.94 -13.62 10.11
CA PHE A 144 9.11 -13.07 9.03
C PHE A 144 9.80 -11.94 8.29
N GLY A 145 11.11 -11.70 8.52
CA GLY A 145 11.86 -10.62 7.86
C GLY A 145 11.41 -9.22 8.27
N THR A 146 10.86 -9.05 9.48
CA THR A 146 10.41 -7.76 10.01
C THR A 146 11.01 -7.51 11.39
N HIS A 147 10.96 -6.27 11.86
CA HIS A 147 11.49 -5.92 13.17
C HIS A 147 10.69 -6.61 14.28
N TYR A 148 9.36 -6.50 14.25
CA TYR A 148 8.50 -7.00 15.33
C TYR A 148 7.30 -7.77 14.83
N ARG A 149 6.81 -8.65 15.70
CA ARG A 149 5.49 -9.26 15.61
C ARG A 149 4.71 -8.87 16.86
N VAL A 150 3.47 -8.45 16.67
CA VAL A 150 2.66 -7.82 17.71
C VAL A 150 1.40 -8.63 17.96
N TYR A 151 0.98 -8.71 19.22
CA TYR A 151 -0.19 -9.44 19.66
C TYR A 151 -1.07 -8.56 20.54
N ASN A 152 -2.39 -8.60 20.30
CA ASN A 152 -3.37 -8.13 21.28
C ASN A 152 -3.73 -9.26 22.27
N TYR A 153 -4.62 -8.97 23.22
CA TYR A 153 -5.04 -9.92 24.24
C TYR A 153 -5.71 -11.18 23.67
N GLU A 154 -6.46 -11.07 22.58
CA GLU A 154 -7.25 -12.19 22.05
C GLU A 154 -6.41 -13.10 21.13
N SER A 155 -5.32 -12.56 20.58
CA SER A 155 -4.53 -13.21 19.54
C SER A 155 -3.72 -14.41 20.02
N LYS A 156 -4.01 -15.60 19.48
CA LYS A 156 -3.13 -16.79 19.66
C LYS A 156 -1.86 -16.71 18.81
N HIS A 157 -1.95 -16.12 17.63
CA HIS A 157 -0.81 -15.83 16.73
C HIS A 157 -0.74 -14.33 16.50
N ALA A 158 0.44 -13.77 16.24
CA ALA A 158 0.58 -12.34 15.94
C ALA A 158 -0.17 -12.01 14.65
N PRO A 159 -1.19 -11.13 14.67
CA PRO A 159 -1.86 -10.72 13.45
C PRO A 159 -1.12 -9.58 12.73
N TRP A 160 -0.20 -8.88 13.40
CA TRP A 160 0.59 -7.79 12.82
C TRP A 160 2.09 -8.07 12.83
N LEU A 161 2.74 -7.70 11.73
CA LEU A 161 4.20 -7.61 11.61
C LEU A 161 4.57 -6.15 11.39
N ILE A 162 5.40 -5.59 12.27
CA ILE A 162 5.84 -4.20 12.20
C ILE A 162 7.23 -4.12 11.56
N GLN A 163 7.33 -3.29 10.53
CA GLN A 163 8.59 -2.86 9.94
C GLN A 163 8.83 -1.39 10.24
N LYS A 164 9.98 -1.05 10.84
CA LYS A 164 10.46 0.33 10.89
C LYS A 164 11.01 0.72 9.52
N ILE A 165 10.55 1.84 8.98
CA ILE A 165 11.02 2.36 7.70
C ILE A 165 12.18 3.34 7.95
N ASP A 166 13.24 3.20 7.18
CA ASP A 166 14.35 4.15 7.09
C ASP A 166 14.45 4.75 5.68
N ASP A 167 15.34 5.74 5.51
CA ASP A 167 15.47 6.53 4.28
C ASP A 167 16.10 5.75 3.10
N ASN A 168 16.52 4.50 3.30
CA ASN A 168 17.18 3.68 2.27
C ASN A 168 16.30 2.53 1.75
N MET A 169 15.06 2.42 2.22
CA MET A 169 14.14 1.38 1.78
C MET A 169 13.45 1.74 0.47
N PHE A 170 13.28 0.72 -0.38
CA PHE A 170 12.65 0.85 -1.69
C PHE A 170 11.21 0.30 -1.67
N TRP A 171 10.39 0.72 -2.63
CA TRP A 171 9.03 0.17 -2.81
C TRP A 171 9.02 -1.35 -3.07
N LEU A 172 10.10 -1.91 -3.62
CA LEU A 172 10.30 -3.36 -3.72
C LEU A 172 10.31 -4.05 -2.34
N ASP A 173 10.86 -3.40 -1.31
CA ASP A 173 10.89 -3.97 0.04
C ASP A 173 9.48 -4.05 0.63
N VAL A 174 8.63 -3.04 0.39
CA VAL A 174 7.20 -3.09 0.75
C VAL A 174 6.53 -4.29 0.09
N THR A 175 6.75 -4.49 -1.21
CA THR A 175 6.18 -5.63 -1.96
C THR A 175 6.62 -6.97 -1.37
N ARG A 176 7.91 -7.13 -1.03
CA ARG A 176 8.45 -8.34 -0.39
C ARG A 176 7.77 -8.61 0.95
N MET A 177 7.69 -7.59 1.80
CA MET A 177 7.10 -7.72 3.14
C MET A 177 5.61 -8.06 3.07
N VAL A 178 4.82 -7.35 2.25
CA VAL A 178 3.38 -7.61 2.14
C VAL A 178 3.13 -9.03 1.62
N ARG A 179 3.94 -9.50 0.66
CA ARG A 179 3.85 -10.87 0.16
C ARG A 179 4.14 -11.91 1.25
N VAL A 180 5.17 -11.69 2.08
CA VAL A 180 5.46 -12.55 3.24
C VAL A 180 4.30 -12.53 4.23
N GLY A 181 3.82 -11.36 4.63
CA GLY A 181 2.70 -11.19 5.55
C GLY A 181 1.44 -11.91 5.08
N HIS A 182 1.08 -11.71 3.81
CA HIS A 182 -0.05 -12.40 3.18
C HIS A 182 0.09 -13.93 3.24
N GLY A 183 1.29 -14.46 2.94
CA GLY A 183 1.56 -15.91 2.99
C GLY A 183 1.42 -16.54 4.38
N VAL A 184 1.55 -15.76 5.46
CA VAL A 184 1.42 -16.24 6.85
C VAL A 184 0.18 -15.70 7.56
N ASN A 185 -0.77 -15.15 6.81
CA ASN A 185 -2.00 -14.52 7.30
C ASN A 185 -1.73 -13.46 8.38
N LYS A 186 -0.88 -12.48 8.05
CA LYS A 186 -0.52 -11.34 8.90
C LYS A 186 -0.55 -10.05 8.10
N THR A 187 -1.03 -8.99 8.74
CA THR A 187 -0.98 -7.64 8.17
C THR A 187 0.40 -7.04 8.41
N ILE A 188 1.03 -6.53 7.35
CA ILE A 188 2.22 -5.71 7.46
C ILE A 188 1.82 -4.30 7.89
N VAL A 189 2.50 -3.78 8.90
CA VAL A 189 2.35 -2.40 9.38
C VAL A 189 3.71 -1.73 9.32
N LEU A 190 3.79 -0.64 8.56
CA LEU A 190 5.00 0.17 8.41
C LEU A 190 4.97 1.30 9.44
N ALA A 191 6.03 1.41 10.23
CA ALA A 191 6.23 2.47 11.20
C ALA A 191 7.10 3.56 10.57
N TYR A 192 6.54 4.74 10.34
CA TYR A 192 7.22 5.84 9.65
C TYR A 192 6.83 7.18 10.25
N LYS A 193 7.81 7.92 10.80
CA LYS A 193 7.65 9.29 11.34
C LYS A 193 6.39 9.48 12.23
N GLY A 194 6.11 8.51 13.10
CA GLY A 194 4.97 8.53 14.01
C GLY A 194 3.65 7.99 13.44
N TYR A 195 3.62 7.62 12.15
CA TYR A 195 2.49 6.96 11.52
C TYR A 195 2.65 5.44 11.51
N TRP A 196 1.52 4.76 11.64
CA TRP A 196 1.38 3.32 11.42
C TRP A 196 0.55 3.11 10.15
N ILE A 197 1.15 2.56 9.10
CA ILE A 197 0.51 2.44 7.79
C ILE A 197 0.49 0.97 7.38
N SER A 198 -0.68 0.38 7.17
CA SER A 198 -0.80 -0.99 6.64
C SER A 198 -0.97 -0.98 5.14
N PHE A 199 -0.46 -2.02 4.49
CA PHE A 199 -0.64 -2.30 3.07
C PHE A 199 -1.30 -3.66 2.90
N ASP A 200 -2.54 -3.67 2.44
CA ASP A 200 -3.30 -4.90 2.17
C ASP A 200 -3.24 -5.20 0.66
N TRP A 201 -2.70 -6.35 0.27
CA TRP A 201 -2.71 -6.77 -1.14
C TRP A 201 -4.14 -6.95 -1.64
N ILE A 202 -4.41 -6.45 -2.84
CA ILE A 202 -5.71 -6.61 -3.50
C ILE A 202 -5.54 -6.98 -4.97
N LYS A 203 -6.57 -7.62 -5.50
CA LYS A 203 -6.82 -7.73 -6.93
C LYS A 203 -7.96 -6.77 -7.26
N PRO A 204 -7.68 -5.61 -7.88
CA PRO A 204 -8.73 -4.67 -8.30
C PRO A 204 -9.57 -5.26 -9.43
#